data_AF-A0A7I7M5Z1-F1
#
_entry.id   AF-A0A7I7M5Z1-F1
#
_cell.length_a   1.000
_cell.length_b   1.000
_cell.length_c   1.000
_cell.angle_alpha   90.00
_cell.angle_beta   90.00
_cell.angle_gamma   90.00
#
_symmetry.space_group_name_H-M   'P 1'
#
loop_
_entity.id
_entity.type
_entity.pdbx_description
1 polymer ?
#
loop_
_entity_poly.entity_id
_entity_poly.type
_entity_poly.pdbx_seq_one_letter_code
_entity_poly.pdbx_strand_id
1 'polypeptide(L)'
;MSDAPSSPPSADPIDDVAPGDVIVVDRGDGERPYKVVHKASSDSGFLVTFENDDAETFQLDLAAGTRVTRSLESKWESAQSPTPHSDGTSSP
;
A
#
# COMPACT_ATOMS: atom_id res chain seq x y z
N MET A 1 -22.61 18.12 -27.33
CA MET A 1 -21.19 17.93 -27.00
C MET A 1 -21.15 16.74 -26.06
N SER A 2 -20.49 15.66 -26.48
CA SER A 2 -20.43 14.41 -25.73
C SER A 2 -19.40 14.55 -24.63
N ASP A 3 -19.84 14.69 -23.38
CA ASP A 3 -18.97 14.49 -22.23
C ASP A 3 -18.84 12.97 -22.04
N ALA A 4 -17.80 12.38 -22.60
CA ALA A 4 -17.39 11.05 -22.20
C ALA A 4 -16.93 11.18 -20.75
N PRO A 5 -17.46 10.39 -19.79
CA PRO A 5 -16.93 10.45 -18.44
C PRO A 5 -15.45 10.12 -18.51
N SER A 6 -14.63 11.08 -18.08
CA SER A 6 -13.19 10.94 -17.82
C SER A 6 -12.91 9.54 -17.32
N SER A 7 -11.88 8.90 -17.88
CA SER A 7 -11.38 7.60 -17.43
C SER A 7 -11.53 7.48 -15.91
N PRO A 8 -12.13 6.39 -15.39
CA PRO A 8 -12.20 6.20 -13.94
C PRO A 8 -10.79 6.37 -13.36
N PRO A 9 -10.65 6.85 -12.11
CA PRO A 9 -9.36 6.89 -11.44
C PRO A 9 -8.69 5.53 -11.69
N SER A 10 -7.46 5.56 -12.22
CA SER A 10 -6.74 4.36 -12.65
C SER A 10 -6.66 3.39 -11.48
N ALA A 11 -7.61 2.47 -11.41
CA ALA A 11 -7.72 1.47 -10.38
C ALA A 11 -7.11 0.20 -10.96
N ASP A 12 -5.99 -0.20 -10.38
CA ASP A 12 -5.25 -1.38 -10.78
C ASP A 12 -5.90 -2.63 -10.18
N PRO A 13 -5.80 -3.78 -10.86
CA PRO A 13 -6.24 -5.04 -10.27
C PRO A 13 -5.31 -5.42 -9.09
N ILE A 14 -5.87 -6.02 -8.05
CA ILE A 14 -5.12 -6.56 -6.90
C ILE A 14 -4.05 -7.59 -7.31
N ASP A 15 -4.22 -8.18 -8.48
CA ASP A 15 -3.25 -9.07 -9.13
C ASP A 15 -1.88 -8.39 -9.34
N ASP A 16 -1.87 -7.09 -9.68
CA ASP A 16 -0.65 -6.32 -9.98
C ASP A 16 0.02 -5.74 -8.72
N VAL A 17 -0.70 -5.66 -7.61
CA VAL A 17 -0.23 -5.09 -6.34
C VAL A 17 0.84 -5.97 -5.70
N ALA A 18 1.98 -5.40 -5.31
CA ALA A 18 3.09 -6.11 -4.69
C ALA A 18 3.25 -5.76 -3.20
N PRO A 19 3.93 -6.62 -2.39
CA PRO A 19 4.40 -6.21 -1.08
C PRO A 19 5.28 -4.95 -1.16
N GLY A 20 4.96 -3.94 -0.36
CA GLY A 20 5.53 -2.60 -0.42
C GLY A 20 4.53 -1.55 -0.91
N ASP A 21 3.53 -1.95 -1.70
CA ASP A 21 2.53 -1.03 -2.23
C ASP A 21 1.59 -0.48 -1.19
N VAL A 22 1.15 0.76 -1.39
CA VAL A 22 0.08 1.35 -0.59
C VAL A 22 -1.19 1.40 -1.43
N ILE A 23 -2.27 0.78 -0.95
CA ILE A 23 -3.57 0.81 -1.62
C ILE A 23 -4.66 1.32 -0.70
N VAL A 24 -5.69 1.93 -1.26
CA VAL A 24 -6.87 2.38 -0.53
C VAL A 24 -7.84 1.22 -0.34
N VAL A 25 -8.24 0.98 0.91
CA VAL A 25 -9.21 -0.04 1.30
C VAL A 25 -10.29 0.60 2.18
N ASP A 26 -11.56 0.33 1.87
CA ASP A 26 -12.67 0.62 2.79
C ASP A 26 -12.94 -0.60 3.67
N ARG A 27 -12.88 -0.41 4.99
CA ARG A 27 -13.20 -1.46 5.98
C ARG A 27 -14.50 -1.16 6.75
N GLY A 28 -15.36 -0.30 6.22
CA GLY A 28 -16.59 0.15 6.88
C GLY A 28 -16.45 1.40 7.76
N ASP A 29 -15.25 1.98 7.84
CA ASP A 29 -14.97 3.25 8.55
C ASP A 29 -14.43 4.32 7.58
N GLY A 30 -14.63 4.10 6.28
CA GLY A 30 -14.13 4.94 5.19
C GLY A 30 -12.89 4.38 4.49
N GLU A 31 -12.70 4.86 3.27
CA GLU A 31 -11.54 4.57 2.42
C GLU A 31 -10.25 5.12 3.05
N ARG A 32 -9.31 4.21 3.36
CA ARG A 32 -8.00 4.59 3.92
C ARG A 32 -6.84 3.87 3.23
N PRO A 33 -5.67 4.53 3.12
CA PRO A 33 -4.47 3.91 2.58
C PRO A 33 -3.86 2.92 3.58
N TYR A 34 -3.46 1.74 3.09
CA TYR A 34 -2.76 0.72 3.85
C TYR A 34 -1.64 0.13 3.02
N LYS A 35 -0.51 -0.17 3.68
CA LYS A 35 0.62 -0.80 3.02
C LYS A 35 0.43 -2.31 2.96
N VAL A 36 0.66 -2.90 1.79
CA VAL A 36 0.71 -4.34 1.61
C VAL A 36 2.04 -4.84 2.13
N VAL A 37 2.03 -5.64 3.19
CA VAL A 37 3.25 -6.27 3.73
C VAL A 37 3.39 -7.72 3.32
N HIS A 38 2.28 -8.37 2.98
CA HIS A 38 2.26 -9.74 2.47
C HIS A 38 1.09 -9.96 1.52
N LYS A 39 1.28 -10.78 0.49
CA LYS A 39 0.24 -11.24 -0.42
C LYS A 39 0.42 -12.73 -0.68
N ALA A 40 -0.61 -13.51 -0.45
CA ALA A 40 -0.66 -14.93 -0.77
C ALA A 40 -1.86 -15.22 -1.67
N SER A 41 -1.71 -16.13 -2.62
CA SER A 41 -2.83 -16.67 -3.40
C SER A 41 -3.71 -17.55 -2.51
N SER A 42 -5.03 -17.38 -2.64
CA SER A 42 -6.05 -18.19 -1.96
C SER A 42 -7.06 -18.73 -2.99
N ASP A 43 -7.93 -19.64 -2.57
CA ASP A 43 -8.92 -20.30 -3.46
C ASP A 43 -9.81 -19.29 -4.20
N SER A 44 -10.13 -18.16 -3.56
CA SER A 44 -11.03 -17.12 -4.08
C SER A 44 -10.30 -15.92 -4.72
N GLY A 45 -8.97 -15.87 -4.66
CA GLY A 45 -8.18 -14.71 -5.09
C GLY A 45 -6.89 -14.56 -4.29
N PHE A 46 -6.81 -13.54 -3.44
CA PHE A 46 -5.61 -13.22 -2.67
C PHE A 46 -5.94 -12.92 -1.21
N LEU A 47 -5.19 -13.54 -0.30
CA LEU A 47 -5.15 -13.16 1.10
C LEU A 47 -4.02 -12.14 1.27
N VAL A 48 -4.39 -10.89 1.54
CA VAL A 48 -3.46 -9.77 1.62
C VAL A 48 -3.36 -9.31 3.07
N THR A 49 -2.13 -9.20 3.57
CA THR A 49 -1.83 -8.61 4.87
C THR A 49 -1.45 -7.15 4.67
N PHE A 50 -2.18 -6.28 5.35
CA PHE A 50 -2.03 -4.85 5.35
C PHE A 50 -1.42 -4.36 6.65
N GLU A 51 -0.71 -3.24 6.59
CA GLU A 51 -0.10 -2.51 7.71
C GLU A 51 -0.63 -1.07 7.70
N ASN A 52 -1.05 -0.57 8.88
CA ASN A 52 -1.41 0.83 9.08
C ASN A 52 -0.20 1.68 9.53
N ASP A 53 -0.41 2.98 9.74
CA ASP A 53 0.64 3.90 10.20
C ASP A 53 1.19 3.54 11.60
N ASP A 54 0.35 2.94 12.45
CA ASP A 54 0.69 2.45 13.78
C ASP A 54 1.43 1.09 13.78
N ALA A 55 1.81 0.57 12.61
CA ALA A 55 2.42 -0.75 12.41
C ALA A 55 1.55 -1.94 12.86
N GLU A 56 0.24 -1.72 13.04
CA GLU A 56 -0.71 -2.79 13.23
C GLU A 56 -1.03 -3.47 11.90
N THR A 57 -1.08 -4.80 11.92
CA THR A 57 -1.38 -5.58 10.74
C THR A 57 -2.75 -6.24 10.80
N PHE A 58 -3.38 -6.37 9.64
CA PHE A 58 -4.62 -7.11 9.48
C PHE A 58 -4.65 -7.81 8.13
N GLN A 59 -5.47 -8.85 8.02
CA GLN A 59 -5.64 -9.59 6.77
C GLN A 59 -7.01 -9.32 6.17
N LEU A 60 -7.06 -9.29 4.84
CA LEU A 60 -8.29 -9.19 4.07
C LEU A 60 -8.22 -10.13 2.87
N ASP A 61 -9.30 -10.86 2.65
CA ASP A 61 -9.48 -11.67 1.46
C ASP A 61 -10.03 -10.79 0.33
N LEU A 62 -9.33 -10.76 -0.79
CA LEU A 62 -9.67 -9.96 -1.96
C LEU A 62 -9.80 -10.89 -3.16
N ALA A 63 -10.95 -10.82 -3.84
CA ALA A 63 -11.16 -11.60 -5.05
C ALA A 63 -10.16 -11.17 -6.14
N ALA A 64 -9.70 -12.11 -6.96
CA ALA A 64 -8.88 -11.77 -8.12
C ALA A 64 -9.60 -10.78 -9.04
N GLY A 65 -8.87 -9.85 -9.64
CA GLY A 65 -9.41 -8.77 -10.44
C GLY A 65 -10.11 -7.65 -9.64
N THR A 66 -10.12 -7.72 -8.30
CA THR A 66 -10.63 -6.61 -7.47
C THR A 66 -9.87 -5.34 -7.81
N ARG A 67 -10.60 -4.29 -8.18
CA ARG A 67 -10.03 -2.98 -8.49
C ARG A 67 -9.70 -2.25 -7.20
N VAL A 68 -8.45 -1.85 -7.09
CA VAL A 68 -7.94 -1.09 -5.93
C VAL A 68 -7.26 0.18 -6.42
N THR A 69 -7.38 1.24 -5.62
CA THR A 69 -6.70 2.49 -5.91
C THR A 69 -5.32 2.44 -5.26
N ARG A 70 -4.26 2.41 -6.06
CA ARG A 70 -2.90 2.60 -5.54
C ARG A 70 -2.75 4.05 -5.08
N SER A 71 -2.30 4.23 -3.85
CA SER A 71 -1.88 5.52 -3.33
C SER A 71 -0.40 5.71 -3.63
N LEU A 72 -0.01 6.93 -4.02
CA LEU A 72 1.39 7.26 -4.23
C LEU A 72 2.21 6.91 -2.96
N GLU A 73 3.33 6.24 -3.18
CA GLU A 73 4.29 5.74 -2.19
C GLU A 73 4.73 6.81 -1.17
N SER A 74 4.51 8.09 -1.47
CA SER A 74 4.90 9.27 -0.70
C SER A 74 4.31 9.42 0.70
N LYS A 75 3.36 8.57 1.12
CA LYS A 75 2.95 8.44 2.53
C LYS A 75 3.85 7.51 3.32
N TRP A 76 4.51 6.55 2.66
CA TRP A 76 5.44 5.60 3.28
C TRP A 76 6.91 5.98 3.06
N GLU A 77 7.17 7.06 2.33
CA GLU A 77 8.52 7.61 2.20
C GLU A 77 8.89 8.42 3.44
N SER A 78 9.82 7.87 4.22
CA SER A 78 10.77 8.60 5.09
C SER A 78 10.39 8.82 6.55
N ALA A 79 10.52 7.73 7.32
CA ALA A 79 11.37 7.77 8.51
C ALA A 79 12.35 6.59 8.49
N GLN A 80 13.17 6.46 7.42
CA GLN A 80 14.48 5.87 7.67
C GLN A 80 15.18 6.84 8.61
N SER A 81 15.32 6.43 9.88
CA SER A 81 16.19 7.12 10.83
C SER A 81 17.51 7.35 10.11
N PRO A 82 17.99 8.60 9.94
CA PRO A 82 19.38 8.78 9.57
C PRO A 82 20.15 8.06 10.67
N THR A 83 20.75 6.91 10.39
CA THR A 83 21.79 6.39 11.24
C THR A 83 22.80 7.52 11.34
N PRO A 84 23.03 8.15 12.51
CA PRO A 84 24.16 9.05 12.62
C PRO A 84 25.38 8.16 12.41
N HIS A 85 25.96 8.22 11.22
CA HIS A 85 27.33 7.82 11.03
C HIS A 85 28.13 8.79 11.88
N SER A 86 28.43 8.43 13.12
CA SER A 86 29.47 9.08 13.91
C SER A 86 30.78 8.77 13.19
N ASP A 87 31.08 9.58 12.17
CA ASP A 87 32.36 9.63 11.52
C ASP A 87 33.42 9.91 12.59
N GLY A 88 34.33 8.95 12.74
CA GLY A 88 35.39 9.01 13.73
C GLY A 88 36.33 10.17 13.43
N THR A 89 36.16 11.29 14.14
CA THR A 89 37.21 12.29 14.23
C THR A 89 38.17 11.89 15.33
N SER A 90 39.17 11.11 14.91
CA SER A 90 40.47 11.01 15.57
C SER A 90 40.94 12.43 15.95
N SER A 91 41.12 12.66 17.24
CA SER A 91 41.52 13.95 17.83
C SER A 91 43.05 14.02 17.99
N PRO A 92 43.64 15.24 18.07
CA PRO A 92 44.96 15.61 17.55
C PRO A 92 46.17 15.08 18.30
#